data_AF-A0A6C0CU91-F1
#
_entry.id   AF-A0A6C0CU91-F1
#
_cell.length_a   1.000
_cell.length_b   1.000
_cell.length_c   1.000
_cell.angle_alpha   90.00
_cell.angle_beta   90.00
_cell.angle_gamma   90.00
#
_symmetry.space_group_name_H-M   'P 1'
#
loop_
_entity.id
_entity.type
_entity.pdbx_description
1 polymer ?
#
loop_
_entity_poly.entity_id
_entity_poly.type
_entity_poly.pdbx_seq_one_letter_code
_entity_poly.pdbx_strand_id
1 'polypeptide(L)'
;MASKLKIPKALREQVWLKVFGAKYSGKCHTDWCKNTITVFDFQCGHDIPESKGGETILENLVPICSRCNLSMSNTYTFKEWNQLSKPKLTVTKWFQQFVYKGNGTESNQSHTSQKGKPITSPTNLSARAVLPK
;
A
#
# COMPACT_ATOMS: atom_id res chain seq x y z
N MET A 1 11.17 -2.43 33.89
CA MET A 1 11.25 -1.90 32.52
C MET A 1 12.08 -2.84 31.68
N ALA A 2 11.62 -3.26 30.50
CA ALA A 2 12.49 -3.92 29.54
C ALA A 2 13.45 -2.88 28.93
N SER A 3 14.70 -3.26 28.65
CA SER A 3 15.61 -2.41 27.89
C SER A 3 15.16 -2.36 26.43
N LYS A 4 15.09 -1.15 25.86
CA LYS A 4 14.74 -0.94 24.44
C LYS A 4 15.71 -1.73 23.55
N LEU A 5 15.20 -2.49 22.58
CA LEU A 5 16.06 -3.28 21.70
C LEU A 5 16.91 -2.36 20.80
N LYS A 6 18.20 -2.69 20.69
CA LYS A 6 19.16 -1.99 19.84
C LYS A 6 19.11 -2.56 18.43
N ILE A 7 18.61 -1.77 17.49
CA ILE A 7 18.53 -2.12 16.07
C ILE A 7 19.95 -2.40 15.54
N PRO A 8 20.25 -3.60 14.99
CA PRO A 8 21.58 -3.91 14.46
C PRO A 8 21.96 -3.04 13.26
N LYS A 9 23.26 -2.76 13.08
CA LYS A 9 23.77 -1.93 11.98
C LYS A 9 23.39 -2.49 10.60
N ALA A 10 23.55 -3.81 10.41
CA ALA A 10 23.15 -4.50 9.18
C ALA A 10 21.64 -4.40 8.91
N LEU A 11 20.79 -4.45 9.95
CA LEU A 11 19.34 -4.29 9.78
C LEU A 11 18.98 -2.85 9.38
N ARG A 12 19.64 -1.83 9.96
CA ARG A 12 19.50 -0.44 9.51
C ARG A 12 19.88 -0.28 8.04
N GLU A 13 20.98 -0.91 7.61
CA GLU A 13 21.43 -0.90 6.21
C GLU A 13 20.43 -1.59 5.27
N GLN A 14 19.88 -2.74 5.67
CA GLN A 14 18.80 -3.43 4.94
C GLN A 14 17.53 -2.58 4.82
N VAL A 15 17.11 -1.89 5.89
CA VAL A 15 15.93 -0.98 5.87
C VAL A 15 16.12 0.16 4.87
N TRP A 16 17.34 0.69 4.71
CA TRP A 16 17.63 1.68 3.68
C TRP A 16 17.55 1.08 2.27
N LEU A 17 18.25 -0.03 2.03
CA LEU A 17 18.32 -0.69 0.72
C LEU A 17 16.94 -1.15 0.23
N LYS A 18 16.08 -1.63 1.13
CA LYS A 18 14.69 -2.05 0.86
C LYS A 18 13.80 -0.92 0.32
N VAL A 19 14.04 0.33 0.71
CA VAL A 19 13.17 1.47 0.38
C VAL A 19 13.76 2.41 -0.68
N PHE A 20 15.08 2.60 -0.68
CA PHE A 20 15.75 3.54 -1.60
C PHE A 20 16.71 2.87 -2.61
N GLY A 21 17.11 1.62 -2.37
CA GLY A 21 18.19 0.95 -3.11
C GLY A 21 19.55 1.61 -2.89
N ALA A 22 20.44 1.49 -3.88
CA ALA A 22 21.78 2.06 -3.88
C ALA A 22 21.80 3.59 -4.11
N LYS A 23 21.13 4.36 -3.25
CA LYS A 23 21.08 5.83 -3.26
C LYS A 23 21.61 6.38 -1.94
N TYR A 24 22.36 7.48 -1.98
CA TYR A 24 22.91 8.13 -0.78
C TYR A 24 21.87 8.97 -0.01
N SER A 25 20.80 9.40 -0.67
CA SER A 25 19.74 10.24 -0.10
C SER A 25 18.35 9.87 -0.64
N GLY A 26 17.32 10.27 0.10
CA GLY A 26 15.91 10.03 -0.25
C GLY A 26 14.96 10.92 0.56
N LYS A 27 13.70 11.03 0.12
CA LYS A 27 12.63 11.66 0.90
C LYS A 27 12.32 10.79 2.13
N CYS A 28 12.12 11.41 3.30
CA CYS A 28 11.57 10.77 4.49
C CYS A 28 10.31 9.95 4.14
N HIS A 29 10.25 8.68 4.56
CA HIS A 29 9.21 7.76 4.11
C HIS A 29 7.79 8.16 4.56
N THR A 30 7.65 8.95 5.64
CA THR A 30 6.38 9.58 6.04
C THR A 30 5.79 10.41 4.88
N ASP A 31 4.58 10.09 4.42
CA ASP A 31 3.99 10.59 3.17
C ASP A 31 4.06 12.12 3.06
N TRP A 32 3.49 12.80 4.05
CA TRP A 32 3.39 14.26 4.15
C TRP A 32 4.71 14.97 4.52
N CYS A 33 5.76 14.23 4.86
CA CYS A 33 7.03 14.81 5.28
C CYS A 33 7.90 15.21 4.07
N LYS A 34 8.30 16.50 4.01
CA LYS A 34 9.17 17.06 2.96
C LYS A 34 10.67 16.96 3.27
N ASN A 35 11.07 16.37 4.40
CA ASN A 35 12.48 16.28 4.79
C ASN A 35 13.23 15.25 3.93
N THR A 36 14.42 15.61 3.44
CA THR A 36 15.40 14.64 2.91
C THR A 36 16.12 13.96 4.06
N ILE A 37 16.43 12.67 3.89
CA ILE A 37 17.28 11.85 4.76
C ILE A 37 18.42 11.26 3.93
N THR A 38 19.47 10.77 4.60
CA THR A 38 20.66 10.17 3.96
C THR A 38 21.02 8.85 4.61
N VAL A 39 21.86 8.03 3.96
CA VAL A 39 22.42 6.78 4.57
C VAL A 39 23.08 7.03 5.93
N PHE A 40 23.61 8.24 6.14
CA PHE A 40 24.22 8.68 7.39
C PHE A 40 23.15 9.14 8.39
N ASP A 41 22.35 10.15 8.05
CA ASP A 41 21.26 10.66 8.88
C ASP A 41 19.88 10.14 8.44
N PHE A 42 19.44 9.08 9.15
CA PHE A 42 18.05 8.62 9.21
C PHE A 42 17.83 7.77 10.47
N GLN A 43 16.56 7.60 10.85
CA GLN A 43 16.12 6.73 11.94
C GLN A 43 15.29 5.57 11.37
N CYS A 44 15.41 4.39 11.98
CA CYS A 44 14.51 3.26 11.73
C CYS A 44 13.30 3.40 12.67
N GLY A 45 12.24 4.03 12.19
CA GLY A 45 10.95 4.02 12.88
C GLY A 45 10.30 2.64 12.75
N HIS A 46 9.50 2.24 13.73
CA HIS A 46 8.70 1.01 13.61
C HIS A 46 7.32 1.32 13.04
N ASP A 47 6.75 0.41 12.24
CA ASP A 47 5.33 0.49 11.84
C ASP A 47 4.42 0.09 12.99
N ILE A 48 4.72 -0.97 13.73
CA ILE A 48 4.12 -1.28 15.03
C ILE A 48 5.19 -1.00 16.10
N PRO A 49 4.99 -0.06 17.04
CA PRO A 49 6.00 0.25 18.05
C PRO A 49 6.20 -0.89 19.05
N GLU A 50 7.41 -1.00 19.62
CA GLU A 50 7.81 -2.03 20.60
C GLU A 50 6.80 -2.16 21.76
N SER A 51 6.26 -1.04 22.27
CA SER A 51 5.27 -1.06 23.37
C SER A 51 3.86 -1.51 22.97
N LYS A 52 3.60 -1.78 21.68
CA LYS A 52 2.41 -2.44 21.15
C LYS A 52 2.72 -3.86 20.65
N GLY A 53 3.87 -4.43 21.03
CA GLY A 53 4.31 -5.77 20.62
C GLY A 53 4.94 -5.86 19.24
N GLY A 54 5.32 -4.74 18.62
CA GLY A 54 5.96 -4.75 17.31
C GLY A 54 7.44 -5.15 17.35
N GLU A 55 7.81 -6.13 16.53
CA GLU A 55 9.16 -6.71 16.50
C GLU A 55 10.19 -5.85 15.78
N THR A 56 11.47 -5.97 16.13
CA THR A 56 12.58 -5.29 15.45
C THR A 56 13.04 -6.07 14.21
N ILE A 57 12.16 -6.19 13.22
CA ILE A 57 12.39 -6.90 11.94
C ILE A 57 12.30 -5.97 10.73
N LEU A 58 12.85 -6.39 9.59
CA LEU A 58 12.92 -5.60 8.35
C LEU A 58 11.54 -5.22 7.78
N GLU A 59 10.51 -5.99 8.13
CA GLU A 59 9.12 -5.82 7.70
C GLU A 59 8.37 -4.79 8.54
N ASN A 60 8.83 -4.58 9.78
CA ASN A 60 8.26 -3.64 10.73
C ASN A 60 9.07 -2.34 10.85
N LEU A 61 10.15 -2.16 10.08
CA LEU A 61 11.03 -0.98 10.16
C LEU A 61 11.01 -0.14 8.87
N VAL A 62 10.93 1.18 9.04
CA VAL A 62 10.87 2.17 7.96
C VAL A 62 11.89 3.31 8.14
N PRO A 63 12.55 3.80 7.07
CA PRO A 63 13.53 4.87 7.17
C PRO A 63 12.86 6.25 7.17
N ILE A 64 12.92 6.93 8.31
CA ILE A 64 12.30 8.24 8.53
C ILE A 64 13.27 9.25 9.17
N CYS A 65 12.97 10.54 9.06
CA CYS A 65 13.77 11.58 9.70
C CYS A 65 13.54 11.58 11.23
N SER A 66 14.53 12.06 11.98
CA SER A 66 14.50 12.19 13.44
C SER A 66 13.24 12.89 13.95
N ARG A 67 12.82 13.99 13.30
CA ARG A 67 11.59 14.73 13.61
C ARG A 67 10.35 13.83 13.55
N CYS A 68 10.13 13.10 12.46
CA CYS A 68 8.98 12.21 12.32
C CYS A 68 9.03 11.06 13.32
N ASN A 69 10.21 10.48 13.57
CA ASN A 69 10.36 9.39 14.55
C ASN A 69 9.98 9.84 15.97
N LEU A 70 10.43 11.02 16.40
CA LEU A 70 10.13 11.57 17.72
C LEU A 70 8.66 12.00 17.87
N SER A 71 8.05 12.56 16.82
CA SER A 71 6.64 12.97 16.87
C SER A 71 5.64 11.82 16.72
N MET A 72 6.02 10.73 16.02
CA MET A 72 5.23 9.50 15.93
C MET A 72 5.28 8.70 17.25
N SER A 73 6.47 8.67 17.87
CA SER A 73 6.74 8.03 19.16
C SER A 73 6.22 6.58 19.20
N ASN A 74 5.59 6.17 20.30
CA ASN A 74 4.86 4.92 20.43
C ASN A 74 3.33 5.08 20.30
N THR A 75 2.85 6.30 20.03
CA THR A 75 1.41 6.64 20.00
C THR A 75 0.72 5.99 18.80
N TYR A 76 1.34 6.06 17.63
CA TYR A 76 0.77 5.63 16.35
C TYR A 76 1.57 4.48 15.75
N THR A 77 0.91 3.70 14.90
CA THR A 77 1.60 2.94 13.85
C THR A 77 2.06 3.88 12.73
N PHE A 78 3.04 3.48 11.92
CA PHE A 78 3.45 4.30 10.76
C PHE A 78 2.32 4.41 9.72
N LYS A 79 1.52 3.35 9.55
CA LYS A 79 0.27 3.37 8.77
C LYS A 79 -0.75 4.40 9.28
N GLU A 80 -1.01 4.49 10.58
CA GLU A 80 -1.89 5.51 11.18
C GLU A 80 -1.30 6.92 11.03
N TRP A 81 0.02 7.06 11.27
CA TRP A 81 0.76 8.32 11.19
C TRP A 81 0.71 8.97 9.80
N ASN A 82 0.78 8.18 8.73
CA ASN A 82 0.58 8.65 7.37
C ASN A 82 -0.89 8.97 7.04
N GLN A 83 -1.87 8.45 7.79
CA GLN A 83 -3.29 8.76 7.60
C GLN A 83 -3.69 10.09 8.25
N LEU A 84 -2.97 10.57 9.27
CA LEU A 84 -3.28 11.82 9.99
C LEU A 84 -3.33 13.07 9.07
N SER A 85 -2.62 13.07 7.93
CA SER A 85 -2.63 14.17 6.96
C SER A 85 -3.72 14.05 5.89
N LYS A 86 -4.49 12.95 5.86
CA LYS A 86 -5.53 12.75 4.84
C LYS A 86 -6.78 13.52 5.27
N PRO A 87 -7.40 14.34 4.40
CA PRO A 87 -8.65 14.99 4.74
C PRO A 87 -9.70 13.94 5.04
N LYS A 88 -10.37 14.06 6.21
CA LYS A 88 -11.52 13.21 6.53
C LYS A 88 -12.58 13.46 5.47
N LEU A 89 -12.95 12.43 4.72
CA LEU A 89 -13.95 12.53 3.65
C LEU A 89 -15.32 12.86 4.26
N THR A 90 -15.67 14.14 4.27
CA THR A 90 -17.00 14.65 4.57
C THR A 90 -17.95 14.32 3.42
N VAL A 91 -18.34 13.05 3.32
CA VAL A 91 -19.51 12.63 2.54
C VAL A 91 -20.72 13.36 3.12
N THR A 92 -21.17 14.41 2.44
CA THR A 92 -22.35 15.15 2.84
C THR A 92 -23.58 14.24 2.70
N LYS A 93 -24.36 14.09 3.78
CA LYS A 93 -25.49 13.14 3.87
C LYS A 93 -26.46 13.16 2.67
N TRP A 94 -26.56 14.29 1.98
CA TRP A 94 -27.40 14.52 0.81
C TRP A 94 -27.06 13.62 -0.39
N PHE A 95 -25.78 13.26 -0.62
CA PHE A 95 -25.41 12.38 -1.75
C PHE A 95 -25.80 10.91 -1.53
N GLN A 96 -25.95 10.46 -0.28
CA GLN A 96 -26.30 9.08 0.03
C GLN A 96 -27.73 8.72 -0.41
N GLN A 97 -28.63 9.71 -0.54
CA GLN A 97 -30.03 9.46 -0.88
C GLN A 97 -30.24 9.17 -2.38
N PHE A 98 -29.42 9.71 -3.27
CA PHE A 98 -29.61 9.57 -4.72
C PHE A 98 -29.14 8.23 -5.28
N VAL A 99 -28.11 7.60 -4.69
CA VAL A 99 -27.58 6.31 -5.16
C VAL A 99 -28.51 5.13 -4.81
N TYR A 100 -29.31 5.25 -3.74
CA TYR A 100 -30.17 4.18 -3.21
C TYR A 100 -31.66 4.29 -3.58
N LYS A 101 -32.04 5.15 -4.53
CA LYS A 101 -33.43 5.30 -5.01
C LYS A 101 -33.58 5.31 -6.54
N GLY A 102 -32.60 4.77 -7.28
CA GLY A 102 -32.68 4.56 -8.72
C GLY A 102 -32.77 3.08 -9.08
N ASN A 103 -33.81 2.70 -9.82
CA ASN A 103 -33.99 1.42 -10.53
C ASN A 103 -34.15 0.15 -9.67
N GLY A 104 -35.35 -0.01 -9.11
CA GLY A 104 -36.07 -1.28 -9.24
C GLY A 104 -37.07 -1.20 -10.40
N THR A 105 -37.12 -2.25 -11.23
CA THR A 105 -38.33 -3.06 -11.57
C THR A 105 -39.69 -2.34 -11.75
N GLU A 106 -40.53 -2.61 -12.76
CA GLU A 106 -40.58 -3.64 -13.83
C GLU A 106 -41.70 -3.25 -14.86
N SER A 107 -42.15 -3.97 -15.92
CA SER A 107 -41.90 -5.30 -16.53
C SER A 107 -42.41 -5.33 -18.01
N ASN A 108 -42.35 -6.49 -18.69
CA ASN A 108 -43.30 -7.06 -19.71
C ASN A 108 -43.91 -6.18 -20.85
N GLN A 109 -44.23 -6.67 -22.07
CA GLN A 109 -44.18 -7.97 -22.76
C GLN A 109 -44.19 -7.70 -24.29
N SER A 110 -43.73 -8.56 -25.20
CA SER A 110 -44.42 -9.79 -25.61
C SER A 110 -43.65 -10.58 -26.69
N HIS A 111 -44.12 -11.78 -27.04
CA HIS A 111 -43.47 -12.76 -27.91
C HIS A 111 -43.45 -12.39 -29.41
N THR A 112 -42.39 -12.80 -30.12
CA THR A 112 -42.51 -13.85 -31.16
C THR A 112 -41.27 -14.77 -31.12
N SER A 113 -41.28 -15.89 -31.85
CA SER A 113 -40.22 -16.92 -31.84
C SER A 113 -39.71 -17.21 -33.24
N GLN A 114 -38.41 -17.51 -33.40
CA GLN A 114 -37.96 -18.51 -34.39
C GLN A 114 -36.56 -19.09 -34.16
N LYS A 115 -36.45 -20.36 -34.56
CA LYS A 115 -35.40 -21.35 -34.27
C LYS A 115 -34.06 -21.08 -34.99
N GLY A 116 -32.95 -21.47 -34.37
CA GLY A 116 -31.62 -21.64 -34.99
C GLY A 116 -30.80 -22.70 -34.25
N LYS A 117 -29.91 -23.46 -34.94
CA LYS A 117 -29.13 -24.59 -34.36
C LYS A 117 -27.64 -24.25 -34.19
N PRO A 118 -26.92 -24.92 -33.27
CA PRO A 118 -25.48 -24.72 -33.05
C PRO A 118 -24.60 -25.45 -34.08
N ILE A 119 -23.38 -24.95 -34.29
CA ILE A 119 -22.30 -25.58 -35.06
C ILE A 119 -20.98 -25.45 -34.27
N THR A 120 -20.07 -26.41 -34.46
CA THR A 120 -18.89 -26.68 -33.60
C THR A 120 -17.59 -25.98 -34.03
N SER A 121 -16.58 -26.05 -33.15
CA SER A 121 -15.20 -25.61 -33.36
C SER A 121 -14.35 -26.54 -34.26
N PRO A 122 -13.27 -25.98 -34.82
CA PRO A 122 -11.90 -26.53 -34.77
C PRO A 122 -11.01 -25.55 -33.94
N THR A 123 -9.92 -25.89 -33.24
CA THR A 123 -8.64 -26.54 -33.63
C THR A 123 -7.91 -25.79 -34.77
N ASN A 124 -6.59 -25.63 -34.82
CA ASN A 124 -5.48 -26.20 -34.05
C ASN A 124 -4.21 -25.29 -34.15
N LEU A 125 -3.05 -25.85 -33.76
CA LEU A 125 -1.67 -25.55 -34.17
C LEU A 125 -0.84 -24.51 -33.40
N SER A 126 0.32 -24.98 -32.94
CA SER A 126 1.42 -24.20 -32.37
C SER A 126 2.37 -23.66 -33.43
N ALA A 127 3.08 -22.57 -33.11
CA ALA A 127 4.35 -22.22 -33.75
C ALA A 127 5.45 -22.07 -32.70
N ARG A 128 6.57 -22.79 -32.89
CA ARG A 128 7.77 -22.76 -32.05
C ARG A 128 8.91 -22.27 -32.92
N ALA A 129 9.55 -21.15 -32.58
CA ALA A 129 10.64 -20.57 -33.35
C ALA A 129 11.97 -20.65 -32.59
N VAL A 130 13.07 -20.82 -33.33
CA VAL A 130 14.44 -21.00 -32.82
C VAL A 130 15.38 -20.02 -33.53
N LEU A 131 16.52 -19.73 -32.90
CA LEU A 131 17.61 -18.88 -33.38
C LEU A 131 18.06 -19.21 -34.82
N PRO A 132 18.58 -18.20 -35.54
CA PRO A 132 20.04 -18.15 -35.77
C PRO A 132 20.61 -16.70 -35.70
N LYS A 133 21.92 -16.43 -35.65
CA LYS A 133 23.11 -17.30 -35.63
C LYS A 133 23.96 -16.98 -34.40
#